data_AF-A0A352SDY1-F1
#
_entry.id   AF-A0A352SDY1-F1
#
_cell.length_a   1.000
_cell.length_b   1.000
_cell.length_c   1.000
_cell.angle_alpha   90.00
_cell.angle_beta   90.00
_cell.angle_gamma   90.00
#
_symmetry.space_group_name_H-M   'P 1'
#
loop_
_entity.id
_entity.type
_entity.pdbx_description
1 polymer ?
#
loop_
_entity_poly.entity_id
_entity_poly.type
_entity_poly.pdbx_seq_one_letter_code
_entity_poly.pdbx_strand_id
1 'polypeptide(L)'
;TSKGMATVKYDGSLFSSKASAEDKQRAFQTAEVNAIERYYAESGESQAENFDSIRDKVAANLDKFVLGATLISDEDKKDAQQYSVVVRVDINVAKLRNAVKGGAPVAMAADGQKSPLTFVFVARQQDSVKSYDPRVYKRADIKESATEKSSRSGYAANTSVSMETGGSRTRKADEIKWKLVPSGNLNSIFTGVFAQSGFQVVEAGYVEPTSGGHLRISALENYFQTGNDLQPATMREAVLGLQTAQVPYLALGTLDIGMQDTDPVTGLTRIYVTVTAKLIDVTTRFPRTVSSVGPVQFSGTGPDASVAQTNALKRAADSAARELAAQLNNAKVR
;
A
#
# COMPACT_ATOMS: atom_id res chain seq x y z
N THR A 1 6.09 -9.35 14.92
CA THR A 1 5.99 -10.83 15.02
C THR A 1 5.24 -11.30 13.80
N SER A 2 5.50 -12.52 13.31
CA SER A 2 4.83 -13.10 12.14
C SER A 2 4.49 -14.57 12.40
N LYS A 3 3.54 -15.13 11.67
CA LYS A 3 3.20 -16.56 11.75
C LYS A 3 3.75 -17.30 10.54
N GLY A 4 4.50 -18.36 10.80
CA GLY A 4 5.00 -19.26 9.77
C GLY A 4 4.36 -20.63 9.87
N MET A 5 4.30 -21.32 8.74
CA MET A 5 3.94 -22.74 8.72
C MET A 5 4.84 -23.50 7.77
N ALA A 6 5.08 -24.77 8.08
CA ALA A 6 5.76 -25.67 7.18
C ALA A 6 5.20 -27.08 7.32
N THR A 7 5.26 -27.80 6.20
CA THR A 7 4.99 -29.23 6.15
C THR A 7 6.20 -29.90 5.53
N VAL A 8 6.79 -30.85 6.26
CA VAL A 8 7.89 -31.69 5.76
C VAL A 8 7.39 -33.11 5.57
N LYS A 9 7.81 -33.72 4.47
CA LYS A 9 7.69 -35.17 4.30
C LYS A 9 8.88 -35.84 4.99
N TYR A 10 8.62 -37.00 5.58
CA TYR A 10 9.64 -37.85 6.18
C TYR A 10 9.46 -39.28 5.70
N ASP A 11 10.53 -40.06 5.71
CA ASP A 11 10.43 -41.49 5.45
C ASP A 11 10.27 -42.23 6.77
N GLY A 12 9.19 -43.01 6.89
CA GLY A 12 8.99 -43.89 8.03
C GLY A 12 10.10 -44.95 8.07
N SER A 13 10.72 -45.13 9.23
CA SER A 13 11.69 -46.22 9.44
C SER A 13 10.96 -47.52 9.76
N LEU A 14 11.61 -48.65 9.47
CA LEU A 14 11.19 -49.99 9.90
C LEU A 14 10.87 -50.07 11.41
N PHE A 15 11.44 -49.16 12.21
CA PHE A 15 11.29 -49.10 13.66
C PHE A 15 10.44 -47.93 14.19
N SER A 16 9.99 -47.00 13.33
CA SER A 16 9.14 -45.86 13.73
C SER A 16 8.34 -45.29 12.56
N SER A 17 7.02 -45.19 12.75
CA SER A 17 6.07 -44.55 11.81
C SER A 17 5.79 -43.08 12.12
N LYS A 18 6.60 -42.44 12.97
CA LYS A 18 6.46 -41.03 13.39
C LYS A 18 7.63 -40.20 12.90
N ALA A 19 7.39 -38.90 12.75
CA ALA A 19 8.45 -37.93 12.45
C ALA A 19 9.57 -37.97 13.50
N SER A 20 10.82 -38.01 13.04
CA SER A 20 12.01 -37.97 13.91
C SER A 20 12.19 -36.60 14.55
N ALA A 21 13.08 -36.50 15.54
CA ALA A 21 13.41 -35.19 16.13
C ALA A 21 14.03 -34.26 15.08
N GLU A 22 14.83 -34.80 14.17
CA GLU A 22 15.43 -34.08 13.06
C GLU A 22 14.38 -33.57 12.06
N ASP A 23 13.35 -34.36 11.73
CA ASP A 23 12.25 -33.93 10.87
C ASP A 23 11.45 -32.79 11.51
N LYS A 24 11.17 -32.91 12.81
CA LYS A 24 10.47 -31.86 13.57
C LYS A 24 11.27 -30.57 13.62
N GLN A 25 12.59 -30.66 13.85
CA GLN A 25 13.47 -29.49 13.85
C GLN A 25 13.55 -28.85 12.46
N ARG A 26 13.64 -29.65 11.39
CA ARG A 26 13.63 -29.16 10.01
C ARG A 26 12.33 -28.43 9.68
N ALA A 27 11.19 -28.99 10.08
CA ALA A 27 9.89 -28.35 9.91
C ALA A 27 9.83 -27.02 10.67
N PHE A 28 10.33 -27.00 11.90
CA PHE A 28 10.36 -25.79 12.73
C PHE A 28 11.18 -24.67 12.08
N GLN A 29 12.40 -24.96 11.64
CA GLN A 29 13.26 -23.99 10.93
C GLN A 29 12.65 -23.54 9.60
N THR A 30 12.03 -24.46 8.84
CA THR A 30 11.33 -24.12 7.60
C THR A 30 10.15 -23.18 7.87
N ALA A 31 9.43 -23.40 8.96
CA ALA A 31 8.33 -22.53 9.37
C ALA A 31 8.85 -21.17 9.84
N GLU A 32 10.02 -21.07 10.46
CA GLU A 32 10.66 -19.79 10.79
C GLU A 32 11.00 -18.98 9.52
N VAL A 33 11.62 -19.62 8.52
CA VAL A 33 11.87 -18.98 7.22
C VAL A 33 10.56 -18.53 6.58
N ASN A 34 9.53 -19.38 6.60
CA ASN A 34 8.22 -19.02 6.05
C ASN A 34 7.56 -17.84 6.78
N ALA A 35 7.77 -17.68 8.09
CA ALA A 35 7.29 -16.51 8.82
C ALA A 35 7.95 -15.21 8.33
N ILE A 36 9.24 -15.28 7.99
CA ILE A 36 10.00 -14.15 7.43
C ILE A 36 9.57 -13.86 6.00
N GLU A 37 9.39 -14.89 5.16
CA GLU A 37 8.85 -14.75 3.80
C GLU A 37 7.50 -14.04 3.81
N ARG A 38 6.58 -14.48 4.68
CA ARG A 38 5.27 -13.84 4.85
C ARG A 38 5.37 -12.38 5.28
N TYR A 39 6.30 -12.07 6.20
CA TYR A 39 6.53 -10.69 6.62
C TYR A 39 6.92 -9.78 5.44
N TYR A 40 7.77 -10.26 4.53
CA TYR A 40 8.15 -9.51 3.33
C TYR A 40 7.03 -9.47 2.29
N ALA A 41 6.31 -10.58 2.08
CA ALA A 41 5.19 -10.64 1.15
C ALA A 41 4.04 -9.69 1.55
N GLU A 42 3.73 -9.59 2.84
CA GLU A 42 2.75 -8.62 3.36
C GLU A 42 3.21 -7.16 3.21
N SER A 43 4.53 -6.94 3.08
CA SER A 43 5.10 -5.60 2.93
C SER A 43 5.11 -5.08 1.49
N GLY A 44 4.98 -5.97 0.49
CA GLY A 44 4.93 -5.63 -0.93
C GLY A 44 5.66 -6.64 -1.83
N GLU A 45 5.30 -6.67 -3.11
CA GLU A 45 5.91 -7.57 -4.10
C GLU A 45 7.42 -7.32 -4.25
N SER A 46 7.82 -6.04 -4.34
CA SER A 46 9.23 -5.67 -4.50
C SER A 46 10.06 -5.97 -3.25
N GLN A 47 9.43 -5.88 -2.07
CA GLN A 47 10.04 -6.29 -0.81
C GLN A 47 10.27 -7.80 -0.76
N ALA A 48 9.33 -8.59 -1.26
CA ALA A 48 9.48 -10.05 -1.37
C ALA A 48 10.61 -10.43 -2.34
N GLU A 49 10.67 -9.84 -3.53
CA GLU A 49 11.75 -10.09 -4.50
C GLU A 49 13.14 -9.76 -3.91
N ASN A 50 13.22 -8.65 -3.17
CA ASN A 50 14.44 -8.28 -2.46
C ASN A 50 14.85 -9.30 -1.39
N PHE A 51 13.89 -9.86 -0.66
CA PHE A 51 14.15 -10.91 0.32
C PHE A 51 14.61 -12.22 -0.34
N ASP A 52 14.03 -12.59 -1.49
CA ASP A 52 14.40 -13.82 -2.20
C ASP A 52 15.89 -13.86 -2.52
N SER A 53 16.49 -12.70 -2.84
CA SER A 53 17.94 -12.58 -3.08
C SER A 53 18.83 -12.92 -1.88
N ILE A 54 18.29 -12.86 -0.65
CA ILE A 54 19.03 -13.13 0.59
C ILE A 54 18.45 -14.32 1.37
N ARG A 55 17.44 -15.01 0.84
CA ARG A 55 16.68 -16.06 1.52
C ARG A 55 17.58 -17.16 2.07
N ASP A 56 18.49 -17.69 1.25
CA ASP A 56 19.40 -18.76 1.65
C ASP A 56 20.35 -18.33 2.76
N LYS A 57 20.81 -17.07 2.71
CA LYS A 57 21.66 -16.48 3.76
C LYS A 57 20.91 -16.36 5.08
N VAL A 58 19.62 -16.02 5.02
CA VAL A 58 18.74 -15.94 6.19
C VAL A 58 18.46 -17.33 6.76
N ALA A 59 18.11 -18.30 5.91
CA ALA A 59 17.86 -19.68 6.31
C ALA A 59 19.09 -20.32 6.99
N ALA A 60 20.30 -20.01 6.50
CA ALA A 60 21.55 -20.51 7.09
C ALA A 60 21.94 -19.81 8.42
N ASN A 61 21.30 -18.70 8.80
CA ASN A 61 21.67 -17.91 9.98
C ASN A 61 20.42 -17.42 10.75
N LEU A 62 19.44 -18.30 10.94
CA LEU A 62 18.15 -17.97 11.56
C LEU A 62 18.32 -17.34 12.96
N ASP A 63 19.31 -17.78 13.73
CA ASP A 63 19.69 -17.24 15.04
C ASP A 63 19.97 -15.73 15.04
N LYS A 64 20.40 -15.18 13.90
CA LYS A 64 20.65 -13.75 13.76
C LYS A 64 19.37 -12.97 13.45
N PHE A 65 18.39 -13.61 12.80
CA PHE A 65 17.20 -12.94 12.25
C PHE A 65 15.93 -13.23 13.05
N VAL A 66 15.94 -14.25 13.90
CA VAL A 66 14.86 -14.63 14.80
C VAL A 66 15.28 -14.28 16.23
N LEU A 67 14.50 -13.42 16.89
CA LEU A 67 14.67 -13.06 18.30
C LEU A 67 14.08 -14.13 19.23
N GLY A 68 13.08 -14.87 18.74
CA GLY A 68 12.41 -15.95 19.44
C GLY A 68 11.35 -16.60 18.56
N ALA A 69 11.02 -17.86 18.85
CA ALA A 69 9.95 -18.58 18.18
C ALA A 69 9.15 -19.41 19.18
N THR A 70 7.83 -19.43 19.02
CA THR A 70 6.91 -20.19 19.87
C THR A 70 6.10 -21.14 19.01
N LEU A 71 6.10 -22.41 19.38
CA LEU A 71 5.23 -23.41 18.78
C LEU A 71 3.77 -23.08 19.09
N ILE A 72 2.93 -22.95 18.06
CA ILE A 72 1.48 -22.76 18.21
C ILE A 72 0.77 -24.12 18.14
N SER A 73 1.12 -24.92 17.14
CA SER A 73 0.52 -26.24 16.92
C SER A 73 1.43 -27.08 16.05
N ASP A 74 1.39 -28.39 16.24
CA ASP A 74 1.98 -29.37 15.34
C ASP A 74 1.00 -30.52 15.05
N GLU A 75 1.23 -31.20 13.92
CA GLU A 75 0.44 -32.34 13.50
C GLU A 75 1.35 -33.37 12.80
N ASP A 76 1.31 -34.62 13.28
CA ASP A 76 2.01 -35.75 12.67
C ASP A 76 1.01 -36.66 11.94
N LYS A 77 0.92 -36.50 10.63
CA LYS A 77 0.09 -37.32 9.74
C LYS A 77 0.87 -38.55 9.29
N LYS A 78 0.89 -39.57 10.14
CA LYS A 78 1.64 -40.82 9.91
C LYS A 78 1.27 -41.52 8.60
N ASP A 79 -0.02 -41.54 8.26
CA ASP A 79 -0.52 -42.19 7.05
C ASP A 79 0.01 -41.52 5.77
N ALA A 80 0.25 -40.20 5.83
CA ALA A 80 0.79 -39.41 4.74
C ALA A 80 2.30 -39.14 4.87
N GLN A 81 2.92 -39.66 5.94
CA GLN A 81 4.30 -39.42 6.36
C GLN A 81 4.69 -37.93 6.31
N GLN A 82 3.82 -37.10 6.89
CA GLN A 82 3.95 -35.65 6.87
C GLN A 82 3.88 -35.09 8.28
N TYR A 83 4.82 -34.20 8.59
CA TYR A 83 4.79 -33.42 9.81
C TYR A 83 4.57 -31.95 9.47
N SER A 84 3.54 -31.37 10.07
CA SER A 84 3.19 -29.96 9.89
C SER A 84 3.34 -29.19 11.18
N VAL A 85 3.85 -27.97 11.10
CA VAL A 85 4.04 -27.10 12.26
C VAL A 85 3.60 -25.68 11.95
N VAL A 86 3.03 -25.00 12.94
CA VAL A 86 2.72 -23.58 12.91
C VAL A 86 3.45 -22.91 14.07
N VAL A 87 4.20 -21.86 13.75
CA VAL A 87 5.04 -21.12 14.70
C VAL A 87 4.69 -19.63 14.69
N ARG A 88 4.81 -18.99 15.86
CA ARG A 88 4.87 -17.54 15.99
C ARG A 88 6.33 -17.14 16.11
N VAL A 89 6.79 -16.21 15.28
CA VAL A 89 8.19 -15.80 15.20
C VAL A 89 8.33 -14.31 15.51
N ASP A 90 9.23 -14.01 16.43
CA ASP A 90 9.66 -12.67 16.75
C ASP A 90 10.85 -12.32 15.86
N ILE A 91 10.60 -11.50 14.84
CA ILE A 91 11.56 -11.23 13.78
C ILE A 91 12.45 -10.04 14.15
N ASN A 92 13.77 -10.20 13.97
CA ASN A 92 14.73 -9.10 13.99
C ASN A 92 14.68 -8.32 12.66
N VAL A 93 13.65 -7.48 12.54
CA VAL A 93 13.39 -6.67 11.35
C VAL A 93 14.58 -5.79 10.98
N ALA A 94 15.30 -5.25 11.96
CA ALA A 94 16.46 -4.39 11.71
C ALA A 94 17.61 -5.16 11.03
N LYS A 95 17.95 -6.36 11.51
CA LYS A 95 18.99 -7.19 10.90
C LYS A 95 18.60 -7.67 9.50
N LEU A 96 17.34 -8.05 9.29
CA LEU A 96 16.85 -8.43 7.97
C LEU A 96 16.95 -7.27 6.97
N ARG A 97 16.53 -6.07 7.37
CA ARG A 97 16.67 -4.85 6.54
C ARG A 97 18.12 -4.56 6.20
N ASN A 98 19.04 -4.70 7.15
CA ASN A 98 20.46 -4.54 6.90
C ASN A 98 21.01 -5.60 5.95
N ALA A 99 20.52 -6.84 6.03
CA ALA A 99 20.90 -7.91 5.11
C ALA A 99 20.44 -7.63 3.67
N VAL A 100 19.20 -7.17 3.49
CA VAL A 100 18.68 -6.74 2.18
C VAL A 100 19.49 -5.56 1.64
N LYS A 101 19.68 -4.52 2.47
CA LYS A 101 20.46 -3.33 2.11
C LYS A 101 21.88 -3.70 1.67
N GLY A 102 22.55 -4.61 2.37
CA GLY A 102 23.91 -5.02 2.03
C GLY A 102 24.06 -5.65 0.65
N GLY A 103 22.97 -6.16 0.05
CA GLY A 103 22.94 -6.67 -1.31
C GLY A 103 22.49 -5.67 -2.37
N ALA A 104 22.07 -4.46 -1.97
CA ALA A 104 21.51 -3.46 -2.88
C ALA A 104 22.59 -2.78 -3.75
N PRO A 105 22.37 -2.56 -5.06
CA PRO A 105 23.36 -1.90 -5.92
C PRO A 105 23.77 -0.51 -5.44
N VAL A 106 22.83 0.28 -4.91
CA VAL A 106 23.12 1.60 -4.33
C VAL A 106 24.02 1.52 -3.10
N ALA A 107 23.89 0.48 -2.28
CA ALA A 107 24.71 0.30 -1.09
C ALA A 107 26.14 -0.16 -1.42
N MET A 108 26.32 -0.83 -2.57
CA MET A 108 27.63 -1.26 -3.08
C MET A 108 28.33 -0.18 -3.93
N ALA A 109 27.63 0.89 -4.31
CA ALA A 109 28.18 1.99 -5.08
C ALA A 109 29.05 2.90 -4.19
N ALA A 110 30.17 3.39 -4.73
CA ALA A 110 30.95 4.45 -4.08
C ALA A 110 30.11 5.74 -4.00
N ASP A 111 30.37 6.59 -3.00
CA ASP A 111 29.53 7.78 -2.78
C ASP A 111 29.43 8.70 -4.01
N GLY A 112 30.50 8.85 -4.79
CA GLY A 112 30.48 9.63 -6.04
C GLY A 112 29.72 9.00 -7.20
N GLN A 113 29.26 7.74 -7.06
CA GLN A 113 28.45 7.02 -8.05
C GLN A 113 26.98 6.93 -7.64
N LYS A 114 26.62 7.40 -6.44
CA LYS A 114 25.24 7.43 -5.98
C LYS A 114 24.53 8.60 -6.64
N SER A 115 23.42 8.31 -7.28
CA SER A 115 22.64 9.34 -7.95
C SER A 115 21.80 10.09 -6.92
N PRO A 116 21.79 11.44 -6.95
CA PRO A 116 20.95 12.20 -6.06
C PRO A 116 19.47 11.98 -6.38
N LEU A 117 18.67 11.84 -5.33
CA LEU A 117 17.22 11.71 -5.41
C LEU A 117 16.58 12.83 -4.60
N THR A 118 15.59 13.51 -5.20
CA THR A 118 14.73 14.44 -4.47
C THR A 118 13.29 13.93 -4.45
N PHE A 119 12.50 14.45 -3.52
CA PHE A 119 11.12 14.02 -3.37
C PHE A 119 10.18 15.17 -3.01
N VAL A 120 8.91 15.04 -3.42
CA VAL A 120 7.82 15.95 -3.05
C VAL A 120 6.58 15.13 -2.71
N PHE A 121 6.27 15.02 -1.42
CA PHE A 121 5.09 14.32 -0.92
C PHE A 121 4.14 15.27 -0.23
N VAL A 122 2.86 15.18 -0.60
CA VAL A 122 1.83 16.08 -0.09
C VAL A 122 0.81 15.30 0.71
N ALA A 123 0.69 15.61 1.99
CA ALA A 123 -0.46 15.17 2.77
C ALA A 123 -1.63 16.13 2.58
N ARG A 124 -2.80 15.56 2.31
CA ARG A 124 -4.05 16.31 2.21
C ARG A 124 -5.17 15.58 2.91
N GLN A 125 -6.02 16.33 3.57
CA GLN A 125 -7.13 15.80 4.36
C GLN A 125 -8.46 16.18 3.76
N GLN A 126 -9.42 15.25 3.78
CA GLN A 126 -10.80 15.54 3.42
C GLN A 126 -11.36 16.58 4.40
N ASP A 127 -11.54 17.80 3.91
CA ASP A 127 -12.06 18.95 4.66
C ASP A 127 -13.58 18.87 4.80
N SER A 128 -14.26 18.45 3.74
CA SER A 128 -15.70 18.14 3.76
C SER A 128 -16.03 17.13 2.67
N VAL A 129 -16.92 16.18 2.99
CA VAL A 129 -17.56 15.30 2.01
C VAL A 129 -19.02 15.67 1.90
N LYS A 130 -19.44 16.17 0.74
CA LYS A 130 -20.85 16.44 0.45
C LYS A 130 -21.43 15.25 -0.31
N SER A 131 -22.16 14.41 0.40
CA SER A 131 -22.87 13.28 -0.19
C SER A 131 -24.22 13.72 -0.75
N TYR A 132 -24.56 13.21 -1.94
CA TYR A 132 -25.82 13.50 -2.60
C TYR A 132 -26.76 12.31 -2.50
N ASP A 133 -27.95 12.56 -1.96
CA ASP A 133 -28.99 11.53 -1.96
C ASP A 133 -29.44 11.18 -3.39
N PRO A 134 -29.71 9.88 -3.67
CA PRO A 134 -30.23 9.48 -4.96
C PRO A 134 -31.55 10.19 -5.26
N ARG A 135 -31.62 10.88 -6.40
CA ARG A 135 -32.90 11.42 -6.87
C ARG A 135 -33.76 10.26 -7.37
N VAL A 136 -34.91 10.05 -6.74
CA VAL A 136 -35.88 9.01 -7.14
C VAL A 136 -36.96 9.64 -8.00
N TYR A 137 -37.06 9.20 -9.24
CA TYR A 137 -38.22 9.46 -10.09
C TYR A 137 -39.10 8.23 -10.14
N LYS A 138 -40.39 8.39 -9.83
CA LYS A 138 -41.41 7.35 -9.98
C LYS A 138 -42.32 7.75 -11.14
N ARG A 139 -42.42 6.89 -12.14
CA ARG A 139 -43.43 7.00 -13.19
C ARG A 139 -44.52 5.97 -12.89
N ALA A 140 -45.77 6.41 -12.93
CA ALA A 140 -46.92 5.54 -12.93
C ALA A 140 -47.53 5.58 -14.33
N ASP A 141 -47.46 4.47 -15.05
CA ASP A 141 -48.17 4.33 -16.33
C ASP A 141 -49.51 3.63 -16.04
N ILE A 142 -50.59 4.36 -16.30
CA ILE A 142 -51.96 3.86 -16.13
C ILE A 142 -52.38 3.26 -17.47
N LYS A 143 -52.57 1.94 -17.52
CA LYS A 143 -53.15 1.26 -18.69
C LYS A 143 -54.61 0.96 -18.40
N GLU A 144 -55.51 1.63 -19.11
CA GLU A 144 -56.95 1.38 -19.03
C GLU A 144 -57.37 0.43 -20.15
N SER A 145 -58.02 -0.68 -19.80
CA SER A 145 -58.51 -1.68 -20.76
C SER A 145 -60.01 -1.91 -20.53
N ALA A 146 -60.83 -1.52 -21.50
CA ALA A 146 -62.27 -1.79 -21.49
C ALA A 146 -62.58 -2.99 -22.38
N THR A 147 -63.20 -4.04 -21.82
CA THR A 147 -63.72 -5.16 -22.60
C THR A 147 -65.24 -5.18 -22.51
N GLU A 148 -65.92 -4.89 -23.62
CA GLU A 148 -67.37 -4.95 -23.70
C GLU A 148 -67.83 -6.36 -24.09
N LYS A 149 -68.63 -7.01 -23.23
CA LYS A 149 -69.39 -8.22 -23.57
C LYS A 149 -70.87 -7.97 -23.34
N SER A 150 -71.66 -8.11 -24.40
CA SER A 150 -73.10 -7.86 -24.39
C SER A 150 -73.89 -9.17 -24.27
N SER A 151 -74.65 -9.32 -23.19
CA SER A 151 -75.83 -10.21 -23.14
C SER A 151 -76.85 -9.64 -22.16
N ARG A 152 -78.10 -9.51 -22.64
CA ARG A 152 -79.24 -8.86 -21.97
C ARG A 152 -79.51 -9.40 -20.56
N SER A 153 -79.72 -8.46 -19.63
CA SER A 153 -80.01 -8.62 -18.19
C SER A 153 -78.77 -8.57 -17.28
N GLY A 154 -78.48 -7.36 -16.77
CA GLY A 154 -77.45 -7.09 -15.78
C GLY A 154 -76.22 -6.37 -16.34
N TYR A 155 -76.22 -5.03 -16.29
CA TYR A 155 -75.04 -4.24 -16.62
C TYR A 155 -73.98 -4.43 -15.52
N ALA A 156 -72.97 -5.24 -15.78
CA ALA A 156 -71.77 -5.33 -14.93
C ALA A 156 -70.56 -4.94 -15.79
N ALA A 157 -70.13 -3.69 -15.67
CA ALA A 157 -68.89 -3.21 -16.25
C ALA A 157 -67.73 -3.57 -15.30
N ASN A 158 -66.88 -4.53 -15.70
CA ASN A 158 -65.65 -4.81 -14.99
C ASN A 158 -64.55 -3.89 -15.52
N THR A 159 -64.28 -2.80 -14.81
CA THR A 159 -63.08 -1.98 -15.01
C THR A 159 -61.91 -2.65 -14.30
N SER A 160 -60.85 -2.98 -15.03
CA SER A 160 -59.56 -3.37 -14.45
C SER A 160 -58.52 -2.32 -14.75
N VAL A 161 -57.95 -1.72 -13.71
CA VAL A 161 -56.81 -0.80 -13.81
C VAL A 161 -55.57 -1.59 -13.43
N SER A 162 -54.58 -1.70 -14.33
CA SER A 162 -53.25 -2.19 -13.98
C SER A 162 -52.29 -1.01 -13.86
N MET A 163 -51.54 -0.99 -12.76
CA MET A 163 -50.54 0.04 -12.47
C MET A 163 -49.15 -0.60 -12.51
N GLU A 164 -48.36 -0.28 -13.53
CA GLU A 164 -46.94 -0.61 -13.59
C GLU A 164 -46.15 0.59 -13.08
N THR A 165 -45.38 0.41 -12.00
CA THR A 165 -44.48 1.45 -11.49
C THR A 165 -43.04 1.14 -11.90
N GLY A 166 -42.51 1.98 -12.80
CA GLY A 166 -41.10 1.98 -13.17
C GLY A 166 -40.38 3.14 -12.48
N GLY A 167 -39.27 2.84 -11.80
CA GLY A 167 -38.45 3.86 -11.12
C GLY A 167 -37.08 4.03 -11.78
N SER A 168 -36.60 5.27 -11.90
CA SER A 168 -35.21 5.57 -12.23
C SER A 168 -34.53 6.30 -11.08
N ARG A 169 -33.27 5.95 -10.81
CA ARG A 169 -32.43 6.57 -9.79
C ARG A 169 -31.23 7.22 -10.47
N THR A 170 -31.04 8.51 -10.25
CA THR A 170 -29.80 9.20 -10.64
C THR A 170 -28.97 9.45 -9.39
N ARG A 171 -27.73 8.95 -9.39
CA ARG A 171 -26.74 9.23 -8.33
C ARG A 171 -25.77 10.30 -8.83
N LYS A 172 -25.44 11.26 -7.97
CA LYS A 172 -24.33 12.18 -8.18
C LYS A 172 -23.13 11.67 -7.39
N ALA A 173 -21.92 11.92 -7.89
CA ALA A 173 -20.70 11.64 -7.14
C ALA A 173 -20.59 12.61 -5.96
N ASP A 174 -20.00 12.13 -4.87
CA ASP A 174 -19.73 12.95 -3.69
C ASP A 174 -18.66 14.01 -4.01
N GLU A 175 -18.84 15.22 -3.49
CA GLU A 175 -17.85 16.28 -3.63
C GLU A 175 -16.91 16.27 -2.42
N ILE A 176 -15.61 16.06 -2.66
CA ILE A 176 -14.57 16.02 -1.63
C ILE A 176 -13.70 17.26 -1.78
N LYS A 177 -13.65 18.08 -0.73
CA LYS A 177 -12.69 19.19 -0.64
C LYS A 177 -11.47 18.76 0.16
N TRP A 178 -10.29 19.15 -0.30
CA TRP A 178 -9.02 18.80 0.34
C TRP A 178 -8.36 20.02 0.98
N LYS A 179 -7.81 19.80 2.17
CA LYS A 179 -6.96 20.76 2.88
C LYS A 179 -5.56 20.19 3.02
N LEU A 180 -4.54 20.99 2.70
CA LEU A 180 -3.14 20.60 2.90
C LEU A 180 -2.84 20.45 4.39
N VAL A 181 -2.14 19.36 4.72
CA VAL A 181 -1.64 19.09 6.07
C VAL A 181 -0.13 19.32 6.07
N PRO A 182 0.45 19.96 7.11
CA PRO A 182 1.89 20.19 7.18
C PRO A 182 2.69 18.90 6.93
N SER A 183 3.63 18.96 5.97
CA SER A 183 4.40 17.82 5.47
C SER A 183 5.74 17.61 6.21
N GLY A 184 6.08 18.45 7.20
CA GLY A 184 7.40 18.38 7.87
C GLY A 184 7.74 17.00 8.46
N ASN A 185 6.76 16.34 9.08
CA ASN A 185 6.94 14.98 9.60
C ASN A 185 7.11 13.93 8.49
N LEU A 186 6.52 14.16 7.31
CA LEU A 186 6.67 13.27 6.16
C LEU A 186 8.06 13.35 5.58
N ASN A 187 8.61 14.56 5.42
CA ASN A 187 9.97 14.75 4.88
C ASN A 187 11.00 13.95 5.68
N SER A 188 10.94 14.03 7.01
CA SER A 188 11.83 13.27 7.89
C SER A 188 11.72 11.76 7.68
N ILE A 189 10.51 11.23 7.45
CA ILE A 189 10.28 9.80 7.22
C ILE A 189 10.85 9.37 5.86
N PHE A 190 10.51 10.08 4.79
CA PHE A 190 10.99 9.76 3.44
C PHE A 190 12.51 9.88 3.35
N THR A 191 13.10 10.97 3.86
CA THR A 191 14.55 11.14 3.95
C THR A 191 15.18 9.98 4.72
N GLY A 192 14.63 9.63 5.88
CA GLY A 192 15.13 8.54 6.71
C GLY A 192 15.11 7.19 5.98
N VAL A 193 14.02 6.84 5.30
CA VAL A 193 13.89 5.54 4.60
C VAL A 193 14.77 5.47 3.37
N PHE A 194 14.81 6.50 2.52
CA PHE A 194 15.66 6.50 1.33
C PHE A 194 17.15 6.51 1.71
N ALA A 195 17.56 7.32 2.69
CA ALA A 195 18.94 7.32 3.17
C ALA A 195 19.32 5.98 3.84
N GLN A 196 18.42 5.38 4.63
CA GLN A 196 18.61 4.04 5.18
C GLN A 196 18.76 3.00 4.06
N SER A 197 18.08 3.15 2.93
CA SER A 197 18.20 2.26 1.77
C SER A 197 19.49 2.49 0.97
N GLY A 198 20.24 3.56 1.25
CA GLY A 198 21.56 3.83 0.68
C GLY A 198 21.59 5.01 -0.31
N PHE A 199 20.44 5.57 -0.68
CA PHE A 199 20.35 6.65 -1.66
C PHE A 199 20.90 7.98 -1.12
N GLN A 200 21.44 8.80 -2.02
CA GLN A 200 21.80 10.18 -1.72
C GLN A 200 20.55 11.05 -1.84
N VAL A 201 19.96 11.41 -0.70
CA VAL A 201 18.72 12.20 -0.68
C VAL A 201 19.04 13.68 -0.60
N VAL A 202 18.43 14.47 -1.49
CA VAL A 202 18.48 15.94 -1.48
C VAL A 202 17.05 16.45 -1.32
N GLU A 203 16.74 17.09 -0.20
CA GLU A 203 15.39 17.63 0.00
C GLU A 203 15.05 18.69 -1.06
N ALA A 204 13.81 18.69 -1.53
CA ALA A 204 13.39 19.54 -2.64
C ALA A 204 13.66 21.03 -2.39
N GLY A 205 13.63 21.49 -1.13
CA GLY A 205 13.95 22.87 -0.75
C GLY A 205 15.38 23.31 -1.07
N TYR A 206 16.34 22.38 -1.18
CA TYR A 206 17.70 22.66 -1.64
C TYR A 206 17.83 22.59 -3.18
N VAL A 207 16.95 21.85 -3.84
CA VAL A 207 16.92 21.70 -5.31
C VAL A 207 16.22 22.89 -5.96
N GLU A 208 15.15 23.40 -5.35
CA GLU A 208 14.35 24.51 -5.89
C GLU A 208 15.18 25.74 -6.27
N PRO A 209 16.11 26.26 -5.44
CA PRO A 209 16.96 27.41 -5.80
C PRO A 209 17.94 27.14 -6.95
N THR A 210 18.35 25.89 -7.15
CA THR A 210 19.30 25.50 -8.20
C THR A 210 18.62 25.06 -9.49
N SER A 211 17.28 25.02 -9.50
CA SER A 211 16.46 24.56 -10.62
C SER A 211 16.31 25.56 -11.78
N GLY A 212 16.93 26.74 -11.70
CA GLY A 212 16.71 27.83 -12.67
C GLY A 212 15.29 28.44 -12.60
N GLY A 213 14.55 28.19 -11.52
CA GLY A 213 13.19 28.69 -11.32
C GLY A 213 12.07 27.83 -11.94
N HIS A 214 12.44 26.67 -12.50
CA HIS A 214 11.51 25.70 -13.10
C HIS A 214 10.84 24.79 -12.07
N LEU A 215 11.59 24.32 -11.06
CA LEU A 215 11.00 23.57 -9.95
C LEU A 215 10.39 24.56 -8.96
N ARG A 216 9.09 24.42 -8.67
CA ARG A 216 8.39 25.22 -7.65
C ARG A 216 7.61 24.31 -6.74
N ILE A 217 8.05 24.17 -5.49
CA ILE A 217 7.44 23.24 -4.54
C ILE A 217 6.00 23.66 -4.25
N SER A 218 5.79 24.96 -4.01
CA SER A 218 4.46 25.54 -3.80
C SER A 218 3.50 25.29 -4.98
N ALA A 219 3.99 25.29 -6.22
CA ALA A 219 3.16 24.97 -7.37
C ALA A 219 2.72 23.50 -7.33
N LEU A 220 3.65 22.57 -7.07
CA LEU A 220 3.34 21.14 -6.92
C LEU A 220 2.32 20.90 -5.79
N GLU A 221 2.51 21.52 -4.63
CA GLU A 221 1.60 21.42 -3.49
C GLU A 221 0.19 21.93 -3.82
N ASN A 222 0.09 23.10 -4.47
CA ASN A 222 -1.19 23.68 -4.86
C ASN A 222 -1.95 22.80 -5.88
N TYR A 223 -1.22 22.16 -6.81
CA TYR A 223 -1.84 21.23 -7.75
C TYR A 223 -2.39 19.99 -7.05
N PHE A 224 -1.64 19.44 -6.10
CA PHE A 224 -2.11 18.30 -5.31
C PHE A 224 -3.26 18.64 -4.36
N GLN A 225 -3.47 19.91 -4.03
CA GLN A 225 -4.65 20.33 -3.29
C GLN A 225 -5.95 20.19 -4.10
N THR A 226 -5.89 20.39 -5.43
CA THR A 226 -7.10 20.47 -6.27
C THR A 226 -7.30 19.30 -7.23
N GLY A 227 -6.24 18.53 -7.50
CA GLY A 227 -6.27 17.38 -8.40
C GLY A 227 -5.48 16.18 -7.86
N ASN A 228 -5.71 15.01 -8.45
CA ASN A 228 -4.97 13.79 -8.13
C ASN A 228 -3.70 13.64 -8.99
N ASP A 229 -3.69 14.30 -10.15
CA ASP A 229 -2.60 14.25 -11.11
C ASP A 229 -2.01 15.63 -11.34
N LEU A 230 -0.69 15.68 -11.44
CA LEU A 230 0.01 16.89 -11.86
C LEU A 230 -0.28 17.16 -13.34
N GLN A 231 -0.58 18.43 -13.65
CA GLN A 231 -0.74 18.85 -15.03
C GLN A 231 0.55 18.60 -15.84
N PRO A 232 0.45 18.23 -17.13
CA PRO A 232 1.61 17.97 -17.97
C PRO A 232 2.63 19.13 -18.00
N ALA A 233 2.14 20.38 -17.96
CA ALA A 233 2.99 21.57 -17.90
C ALA A 233 3.83 21.61 -16.62
N THR A 234 3.20 21.43 -15.45
CA THR A 234 3.88 21.41 -14.15
C THR A 234 4.89 20.27 -14.05
N MET A 235 4.52 19.08 -14.55
CA MET A 235 5.44 17.95 -14.64
C MET A 235 6.68 18.27 -15.49
N ARG A 236 6.47 18.92 -16.65
CA ARG A 236 7.56 19.31 -17.53
C ARG A 236 8.49 20.33 -16.87
N GLU A 237 7.94 21.35 -16.20
CA GLU A 237 8.76 22.33 -15.48
C GLU A 237 9.54 21.67 -14.33
N ALA A 238 8.92 20.77 -13.56
CA ALA A 238 9.65 20.01 -12.53
C ALA A 238 10.80 19.20 -13.11
N VAL A 239 10.58 18.50 -14.23
CA VAL A 239 11.62 17.72 -14.93
C VAL A 239 12.77 18.62 -15.40
N LEU A 240 12.46 19.76 -16.02
CA LEU A 240 13.47 20.74 -16.46
C LEU A 240 14.27 21.29 -15.28
N GLY A 241 13.58 21.57 -14.16
CA GLY A 241 14.22 22.05 -12.94
C GLY A 241 15.20 21.04 -12.36
N LEU A 242 14.84 19.76 -12.33
CA LEU A 242 15.73 18.70 -11.87
C LEU A 242 16.91 18.46 -12.82
N GLN A 243 16.69 18.51 -14.14
CA GLN A 243 17.77 18.42 -15.12
C GLN A 243 18.77 19.57 -14.96
N THR A 244 18.27 20.79 -14.72
CA THR A 244 19.09 21.98 -14.45
C THR A 244 19.88 21.84 -13.15
N ALA A 245 19.26 21.33 -12.11
CA ALA A 245 19.89 21.09 -10.81
C ALA A 245 20.75 19.80 -10.77
N GLN A 246 20.86 19.07 -11.88
CA GLN A 246 21.56 17.78 -11.99
C GLN A 246 21.08 16.72 -10.98
N VAL A 247 19.79 16.70 -10.67
CA VAL A 247 19.15 15.69 -9.83
C VAL A 247 18.42 14.69 -10.73
N PRO A 248 18.91 13.46 -10.91
CA PRO A 248 18.40 12.50 -11.88
C PRO A 248 17.07 11.85 -11.52
N TYR A 249 16.66 11.90 -10.24
CA TYR A 249 15.45 11.20 -9.77
C TYR A 249 14.51 12.09 -8.97
N LEU A 250 13.22 12.03 -9.31
CA LEU A 250 12.11 12.68 -8.59
C LEU A 250 11.14 11.63 -8.07
N ALA A 251 11.00 11.50 -6.75
CA ALA A 251 9.86 10.83 -6.15
C ALA A 251 8.74 11.83 -5.84
N LEU A 252 7.50 11.52 -6.21
CA LEU A 252 6.38 12.40 -5.95
C LEU A 252 5.09 11.63 -5.68
N GLY A 253 4.23 12.16 -4.83
CA GLY A 253 3.00 11.47 -4.46
C GLY A 253 2.13 12.22 -3.45
N THR A 254 0.95 11.64 -3.19
CA THR A 254 -0.01 12.15 -2.21
C THR A 254 -0.27 11.14 -1.11
N LEU A 255 -0.58 11.68 0.07
CA LEU A 255 -1.11 10.96 1.22
C LEU A 255 -2.49 11.55 1.53
N ASP A 256 -3.51 10.83 1.11
CA ASP A 256 -4.91 11.24 1.16
C ASP A 256 -5.53 10.75 2.47
N ILE A 257 -5.70 11.66 3.43
CA ILE A 257 -6.27 11.38 4.74
C ILE A 257 -7.79 11.41 4.61
N GLY A 258 -8.41 10.25 4.83
CA GLY A 258 -9.86 10.08 4.85
C GLY A 258 -10.51 10.63 6.12
N MET A 259 -11.83 10.60 6.15
CA MET A 259 -12.59 10.94 7.35
C MET A 259 -12.33 9.94 8.49
N GLN A 260 -12.42 10.44 9.73
CA GLN A 260 -12.32 9.62 10.92
C GLN A 260 -13.57 8.76 11.13
N ASP A 261 -13.38 7.54 11.61
CA ASP A 261 -14.43 6.67 12.13
C ASP A 261 -14.06 6.09 13.51
N THR A 262 -14.99 5.37 14.13
CA THR A 262 -14.73 4.63 15.37
C THR A 262 -14.41 3.19 15.01
N ASP A 263 -13.27 2.68 15.49
CA ASP A 263 -12.92 1.27 15.33
C ASP A 263 -13.88 0.40 16.16
N PRO A 264 -14.67 -0.51 15.54
CA PRO A 264 -15.68 -1.29 16.24
C PRO A 264 -15.09 -2.29 17.24
N VAL A 265 -13.80 -2.63 17.14
CA VAL A 265 -13.14 -3.59 18.03
C VAL A 265 -12.61 -2.91 19.29
N THR A 266 -11.93 -1.78 19.13
CA THR A 266 -11.22 -1.11 20.23
C THR A 266 -11.97 0.08 20.80
N GLY A 267 -12.94 0.64 20.08
CA GLY A 267 -13.60 1.90 20.42
C GLY A 267 -12.74 3.15 20.18
N LEU A 268 -11.51 2.99 19.69
CA LEU A 268 -10.59 4.10 19.40
C LEU A 268 -10.99 4.84 18.12
N THR A 269 -10.51 6.09 18.01
CA THR A 269 -10.62 6.82 16.75
C THR A 269 -9.70 6.17 15.72
N ARG A 270 -10.20 5.98 14.50
CA ARG A 270 -9.47 5.39 13.39
C ARG A 270 -9.54 6.30 12.17
N ILE A 271 -8.42 6.41 11.48
CA ILE A 271 -8.28 7.20 10.26
C ILE A 271 -7.54 6.36 9.22
N TYR A 272 -8.03 6.42 7.98
CA TYR A 272 -7.38 5.81 6.82
C TYR A 272 -6.60 6.85 6.05
N VAL A 273 -5.42 6.47 5.56
CA VAL A 273 -4.59 7.25 4.65
C VAL A 273 -4.34 6.42 3.41
N THR A 274 -4.70 6.95 2.25
CA THR A 274 -4.38 6.34 0.96
C THR A 274 -3.12 7.00 0.39
N VAL A 275 -2.12 6.20 0.07
CA VAL A 275 -0.89 6.65 -0.59
C VAL A 275 -1.00 6.43 -2.09
N THR A 276 -0.49 7.36 -2.88
CA THR A 276 -0.16 7.12 -4.30
C THR A 276 1.15 7.83 -4.60
N ALA A 277 2.10 7.13 -5.21
CA ALA A 277 3.43 7.67 -5.45
C ALA A 277 4.05 7.14 -6.74
N LYS A 278 4.95 7.94 -7.32
CA LYS A 278 5.78 7.52 -8.44
C LYS A 278 7.18 8.10 -8.31
N LEU A 279 8.14 7.40 -8.87
CA LEU A 279 9.51 7.84 -9.00
C LEU A 279 9.89 7.86 -10.47
N ILE A 280 10.43 9.00 -10.88
CA ILE A 280 10.70 9.32 -12.26
C ILE A 280 12.20 9.54 -12.44
N ASP A 281 12.76 8.83 -13.42
CA ASP A 281 14.08 9.06 -14.00
C ASP A 281 13.99 10.22 -15.00
N VAL A 282 14.69 11.32 -14.72
CA VAL A 282 14.74 12.52 -15.57
C VAL A 282 16.03 12.66 -16.37
N THR A 283 16.91 11.65 -16.34
CA THR A 283 18.24 11.71 -17.00
C THR A 283 18.13 11.75 -18.52
N THR A 284 17.09 11.15 -19.08
CA THR A 284 16.89 11.06 -20.53
C THR A 284 15.97 12.14 -21.05
N ARG A 285 15.96 12.34 -22.37
CA ARG A 285 15.07 13.30 -23.06
C ARG A 285 13.59 13.10 -22.71
N PHE A 286 13.18 11.86 -22.44
CA PHE A 286 11.81 11.53 -22.07
C PHE A 286 11.80 10.92 -20.66
N PRO A 287 11.29 11.63 -19.65
CA PRO A 287 11.25 11.10 -18.30
C PRO A 287 10.47 9.79 -18.24
N ARG A 288 10.99 8.82 -17.47
CA ARG A 288 10.41 7.48 -17.34
C ARG A 288 10.08 7.20 -15.89
N THR A 289 8.92 6.61 -15.64
CA THR A 289 8.60 6.05 -14.32
C THR A 289 9.43 4.80 -14.12
N VAL A 290 10.28 4.78 -13.09
CA VAL A 290 11.09 3.61 -12.73
C VAL A 290 10.55 2.89 -11.48
N SER A 291 9.66 3.55 -10.74
CA SER A 291 8.95 2.95 -9.62
C SER A 291 7.60 3.63 -9.42
N SER A 292 6.61 2.87 -8.97
CA SER A 292 5.29 3.39 -8.60
C SER A 292 4.66 2.58 -7.48
N VAL A 293 3.98 3.28 -6.59
CA VAL A 293 3.11 2.72 -5.56
C VAL A 293 1.69 3.15 -5.91
N GLY A 294 0.83 2.17 -6.20
CA GLY A 294 -0.58 2.40 -6.49
C GLY A 294 -1.35 2.93 -5.26
N PRO A 295 -2.65 3.20 -5.40
CA PRO A 295 -3.49 3.57 -4.26
C PRO A 295 -3.53 2.43 -3.23
N VAL A 296 -2.75 2.56 -2.17
CA VAL A 296 -2.72 1.61 -1.05
C VAL A 296 -3.15 2.34 0.21
N GLN A 297 -4.04 1.71 0.98
CA GLN A 297 -4.63 2.30 2.16
C GLN A 297 -4.04 1.72 3.45
N PHE A 298 -3.71 2.60 4.38
CA PHE A 298 -3.22 2.27 5.71
C PHE A 298 -4.11 2.90 6.77
N SER A 299 -4.31 2.20 7.88
CA SER A 299 -5.06 2.72 9.02
C SER A 299 -4.16 3.03 10.21
N GLY A 300 -4.52 4.10 10.91
CA GLY A 300 -3.97 4.46 12.22
C GLY A 300 -5.10 4.59 13.22
N THR A 301 -4.88 4.08 14.43
CA THR A 301 -5.79 4.21 15.56
C THR A 301 -5.16 5.06 16.66
N GLY A 302 -6.00 5.73 17.46
CA GLY A 302 -5.56 6.57 18.55
C GLY A 302 -6.71 6.97 19.49
N PRO A 303 -6.39 7.48 20.69
CA PRO A 303 -7.40 7.99 21.61
C PRO A 303 -8.18 9.18 21.01
N ASP A 304 -7.57 9.91 20.07
CA ASP A 304 -8.17 11.03 19.35
C ASP A 304 -7.75 11.04 17.86
N ALA A 305 -8.38 11.94 17.11
CA ALA A 305 -8.16 12.13 15.68
C ALA A 305 -6.72 12.49 15.31
N SER A 306 -6.07 13.34 16.10
CA SER A 306 -4.70 13.82 15.83
C SER A 306 -3.69 12.69 15.96
N VAL A 307 -3.83 11.87 17.01
CA VAL A 307 -2.99 10.69 17.23
C VAL A 307 -3.25 9.63 16.16
N ALA A 308 -4.51 9.36 15.83
CA ALA A 308 -4.89 8.41 14.79
C ALA A 308 -4.32 8.83 13.42
N GLN A 309 -4.45 10.10 13.06
CA GLN A 309 -3.93 10.68 11.82
C GLN A 309 -2.41 10.58 11.75
N THR A 310 -1.70 10.95 12.82
CA THR A 310 -0.24 10.87 12.88
C THR A 310 0.24 9.42 12.71
N ASN A 311 -0.42 8.47 13.38
CA ASN A 311 -0.11 7.05 13.26
C ASN A 311 -0.37 6.52 11.85
N ALA A 312 -1.48 6.92 11.23
CA ALA A 312 -1.85 6.51 9.87
C ALA A 312 -0.85 7.07 8.84
N LEU A 313 -0.54 8.37 8.91
CA LEU A 313 0.42 9.03 8.04
C LEU A 313 1.80 8.42 8.16
N LYS A 314 2.27 8.15 9.38
CA LYS A 314 3.59 7.53 9.61
C LYS A 314 3.68 6.15 8.97
N ARG A 315 2.65 5.32 9.14
CA ARG A 315 2.58 3.98 8.53
C ARG A 315 2.54 4.06 7.02
N ALA A 316 1.67 4.91 6.47
CA ALA A 316 1.52 5.08 5.04
C ALA A 316 2.83 5.58 4.39
N ALA A 317 3.46 6.60 4.97
CA ALA A 317 4.73 7.15 4.48
C ALA A 317 5.88 6.14 4.56
N ASP A 318 6.03 5.44 5.70
CA ASP A 318 7.07 4.42 5.87
C ASP A 318 6.90 3.28 4.87
N SER A 319 5.68 2.75 4.71
CA SER A 319 5.39 1.70 3.73
C SER A 319 5.61 2.16 2.29
N ALA A 320 5.14 3.36 1.93
CA ALA A 320 5.33 3.92 0.59
C ALA A 320 6.80 4.12 0.23
N ALA A 321 7.57 4.73 1.15
CA ALA A 321 8.98 4.99 0.96
C ALA A 321 9.77 3.68 0.81
N ARG A 322 9.42 2.66 1.61
CA ARG A 322 10.03 1.34 1.53
C ARG A 322 9.75 0.67 0.20
N GLU A 323 8.51 0.68 -0.26
CA GLU A 323 8.14 0.05 -1.52
C GLU A 323 8.83 0.75 -2.71
N LEU A 324 8.86 2.08 -2.73
CA LEU A 324 9.63 2.83 -3.73
C LEU A 324 11.12 2.47 -3.70
N ALA A 325 11.72 2.44 -2.51
CA ALA A 325 13.14 2.09 -2.36
C ALA A 325 13.44 0.64 -2.78
N ALA A 326 12.54 -0.31 -2.51
CA ALA A 326 12.67 -1.69 -2.97
C ALA A 326 12.58 -1.80 -4.49
N GLN A 327 11.64 -1.11 -5.13
CA GLN A 327 11.54 -1.09 -6.59
C GLN A 327 12.78 -0.47 -7.23
N LEU A 328 13.33 0.61 -6.66
CA LEU A 328 14.61 1.17 -7.11
C LEU A 328 15.76 0.17 -7.01
N ASN A 329 15.78 -0.62 -5.92
CA ASN A 329 16.77 -1.66 -5.72
C ASN A 329 16.68 -2.74 -6.83
N ASN A 330 15.46 -3.20 -7.12
CA ASN A 330 15.19 -4.21 -8.15
C ASN A 330 15.51 -3.66 -9.56
N ALA A 331 15.23 -2.36 -9.79
CA ALA A 331 15.61 -1.62 -10.99
C ALA A 331 17.12 -1.31 -11.07
N LYS A 332 17.90 -1.69 -10.05
CA LYS A 332 19.36 -1.51 -9.95
C LYS A 332 19.81 -0.04 -10.04
N VAL A 333 18.98 0.87 -9.55
CA VAL A 333 19.33 2.29 -9.42
C VAL A 333 20.40 2.43 -8.33
N ARG A 334 21.36 3.32 -8.57
CA ARG A 334 22.49 3.64 -7.68
C ARG A 334 22.50 5.13 -7.40
#